data_AF-A0A965UZN8-F1
#
_entry.id   AF-A0A965UZN8-F1
#
_cell.length_a   1.000
_cell.length_b   1.000
_cell.length_c   1.000
_cell.angle_alpha   90.00
_cell.angle_beta   90.00
_cell.angle_gamma   90.00
#
_symmetry.space_group_name_H-M   'P 1'
#
loop_
_entity.id
_entity.type
_entity.pdbx_description
1 polymer ?
#
loop_
_entity_poly.entity_id
_entity_poly.type
_entity_poly.pdbx_seq_one_letter_code
_entity_poly.pdbx_strand_id
1 'polypeptide(L)'
;LTKKASWEISQGDHMKQIETVRNALNMALKRLEELEQTLEHRAPALYEWDATMICTVSAQEFGVNRDALYVKTRDRAIVDARHTAIYLMKKHLAMSATQVAEHFRSDMNRSTVNSAVSSIQDRIEANPNFSAKIVRVESKYLIAKNERYTNENDQNK
;
A
#
# COMPACT_ATOMS: atom_id res chain seq x y z
N LEU A 1 56.33 30.68 6.14
CA LEU A 1 55.00 30.64 5.49
C LEU A 1 54.20 31.85 6.00
N THR A 2 53.74 32.72 5.10
CA THR A 2 52.98 33.93 5.47
C THR A 2 51.59 33.55 5.99
N LYS A 3 51.03 34.33 6.93
CA LYS A 3 49.68 34.09 7.51
C LYS A 3 48.60 33.89 6.43
N LYS A 4 48.75 34.56 5.28
CA LYS A 4 47.86 34.44 4.11
C LYS A 4 47.87 33.03 3.50
N ALA A 5 49.04 32.44 3.28
CA ALA A 5 49.17 31.09 2.74
C ALA A 5 48.59 30.02 3.68
N SER A 6 48.72 30.23 5.01
CA SER A 6 48.15 29.32 5.99
C SER A 6 46.61 29.36 6.05
N TRP A 7 46.01 30.53 5.80
CA TRP A 7 44.55 30.70 5.76
C TRP A 7 43.94 30.11 4.48
N GLU A 8 44.62 30.27 3.34
CA GLU A 8 44.18 29.70 2.05
C GLU A 8 44.22 28.16 2.05
N ILE A 9 45.24 27.54 2.66
CA ILE A 9 45.33 26.07 2.82
C ILE A 9 44.21 25.56 3.73
N SER A 10 43.97 26.22 4.86
CA SER A 10 42.88 25.87 5.79
C SER A 10 41.50 25.99 5.13
N GLN A 11 41.25 27.05 4.36
CA GLN A 11 40.02 27.20 3.56
C GLN A 11 39.84 26.07 2.54
N GLY A 12 40.91 25.68 1.84
CA GLY A 12 40.89 24.58 0.87
C GLY A 12 40.56 23.23 1.51
N ASP A 13 41.09 22.94 2.69
CA ASP A 13 40.81 21.71 3.44
C ASP A 13 39.37 21.68 3.99
N HIS A 14 38.85 22.81 4.47
CA HIS A 14 37.45 22.90 4.87
C HIS A 14 36.48 22.65 3.71
N MET A 15 36.75 23.20 2.53
CA MET A 15 35.93 22.96 1.34
C MET A 15 35.95 21.49 0.90
N LYS A 16 37.11 20.82 0.96
CA LYS A 16 37.20 19.37 0.68
C LYS A 16 36.40 18.53 1.68
N GLN A 17 36.43 18.89 2.97
CA GLN A 17 35.63 18.20 3.99
C GLN A 17 34.13 18.38 3.73
N ILE A 18 33.68 19.59 3.39
CA ILE A 18 32.28 19.87 3.04
C ILE A 18 31.84 19.05 1.83
N GLU A 19 32.68 18.97 0.79
CA GLU A 19 32.37 18.18 -0.42
C GLU A 19 32.27 16.68 -0.11
N THR A 20 33.16 16.18 0.75
CA THR A 20 33.16 14.77 1.18
C THR A 20 31.87 14.43 1.91
N VAL A 21 31.44 15.28 2.84
CA VAL A 21 30.18 15.11 3.58
C VAL A 21 28.97 15.18 2.63
N ARG A 22 28.97 16.12 1.68
CA ARG A 22 27.90 16.23 0.68
C ARG A 22 27.79 14.98 -0.18
N ASN A 23 28.92 14.44 -0.65
CA ASN A 23 28.94 13.22 -1.45
C ASN A 23 28.46 12.00 -0.64
N ALA A 24 28.88 11.88 0.62
CA ALA A 24 28.39 10.83 1.51
C ALA A 24 26.88 10.92 1.72
N LEU A 25 26.33 12.13 1.91
CA LEU A 25 24.90 12.36 2.06
C LEU A 25 24.13 11.97 0.79
N ASN A 26 24.62 12.36 -0.39
CA ASN A 26 23.99 11.99 -1.66
C ASN A 26 23.98 10.48 -1.90
N MET A 27 25.07 9.78 -1.54
CA MET A 27 25.12 8.31 -1.61
C MET A 27 24.13 7.66 -0.63
N ALA A 28 24.01 8.19 0.59
CA ALA A 28 23.06 7.69 1.58
C ALA A 28 21.59 7.88 1.12
N LEU A 29 21.27 9.04 0.54
CA LEU A 29 19.95 9.32 -0.02
C LEU A 29 19.60 8.35 -1.14
N LYS A 30 20.53 8.11 -2.07
CA LYS A 30 20.34 7.14 -3.15
C LYS A 30 20.13 5.71 -2.61
N ARG A 31 20.87 5.33 -1.57
CA ARG A 31 20.73 4.01 -0.93
C ARG A 31 19.37 3.82 -0.27
N LEU A 32 18.85 4.88 0.36
CA LEU A 32 17.50 4.88 0.94
C LEU A 32 16.43 4.72 -0.16
N GLU A 33 16.58 5.45 -1.27
CA GLU A 33 15.67 5.31 -2.42
C GLU A 33 15.68 3.90 -3.02
N GLU A 34 16.87 3.29 -3.18
CA GLU A 34 17.01 1.88 -3.61
C GLU A 34 16.32 0.89 -2.66
N LEU A 35 16.41 1.14 -1.34
CA LEU A 35 15.76 0.30 -0.33
C LEU A 35 14.24 0.46 -0.34
N GLU A 36 13.74 1.68 -0.49
CA GLU A 36 12.30 1.95 -0.66
C GLU A 36 11.75 1.21 -1.87
N GLN A 37 12.44 1.32 -3.02
CA GLN A 37 12.08 0.57 -4.22
C GLN A 37 12.12 -0.94 -3.96
N THR A 38 13.15 -1.47 -3.30
CA THR A 38 13.25 -2.92 -3.01
C THR A 38 12.12 -3.42 -2.10
N LEU A 39 11.75 -2.65 -1.08
CA LEU A 39 10.62 -2.97 -0.20
C LEU A 39 9.29 -2.94 -0.97
N GLU A 40 9.14 -1.99 -1.90
CA GLU A 40 7.97 -1.89 -2.76
C GLU A 40 7.79 -3.12 -3.67
N HIS A 41 8.90 -3.71 -4.15
CA HIS A 41 8.90 -4.92 -4.99
C HIS A 41 8.80 -6.24 -4.20
N ARG A 42 9.17 -6.28 -2.91
CA ARG A 42 9.04 -7.48 -2.05
C ARG A 42 7.65 -7.63 -1.41
N ALA A 43 6.90 -6.54 -1.35
CA ALA A 43 5.54 -6.47 -0.82
C ALA A 43 4.45 -7.32 -1.53
N PRO A 44 4.47 -7.55 -2.87
CA PRO A 44 3.34 -8.17 -3.56
C PRO A 44 3.04 -9.61 -3.10
N ALA A 45 4.07 -10.43 -2.91
CA ALA A 45 3.90 -11.82 -2.45
C ALA A 45 3.38 -11.90 -1.01
N LEU A 46 3.67 -10.89 -0.17
CA LEU A 46 3.21 -10.86 1.22
C LEU A 46 1.70 -10.61 1.33
N TYR A 47 1.12 -9.94 0.34
CA TYR A 47 -0.29 -9.53 0.36
C TYR A 47 -1.16 -10.31 -0.61
N GLU A 48 -0.61 -11.19 -1.43
CA GLU A 48 -1.35 -11.86 -2.51
C GLU A 48 -2.56 -12.65 -2.00
N TRP A 49 -2.35 -13.46 -0.95
CA TRP A 49 -3.44 -14.22 -0.33
C TRP A 49 -4.47 -13.30 0.33
N ASP A 50 -4.03 -12.31 1.11
CA ASP A 50 -4.92 -11.38 1.79
C ASP A 50 -5.74 -10.55 0.79
N ALA A 51 -5.11 -10.06 -0.27
CA ALA A 51 -5.76 -9.30 -1.34
C ALA A 51 -6.81 -10.17 -2.07
N THR A 52 -6.45 -11.41 -2.39
CA THR A 52 -7.37 -12.38 -3.00
C THR A 52 -8.55 -12.69 -2.09
N MET A 53 -8.30 -12.87 -0.79
CA MET A 53 -9.34 -13.16 0.19
C MET A 53 -10.28 -11.96 0.36
N ILE A 54 -9.75 -10.75 0.49
CA ILE A 54 -10.52 -9.50 0.57
C ILE A 54 -11.41 -9.33 -0.67
N CYS A 55 -10.87 -9.54 -1.88
CA CYS A 55 -11.67 -9.50 -3.12
C CYS A 55 -12.79 -10.56 -3.10
N THR A 56 -12.49 -11.77 -2.61
CA THR A 56 -13.45 -12.88 -2.54
C THR A 56 -14.61 -12.57 -1.60
N VAL A 57 -14.32 -12.17 -0.35
CA VAL A 57 -15.39 -11.85 0.62
C VAL A 57 -16.19 -10.62 0.22
N SER A 58 -15.55 -9.64 -0.43
CA SER A 58 -16.23 -8.45 -0.95
C SER A 58 -17.19 -8.84 -2.07
N ALA A 59 -16.72 -9.59 -3.08
CA ALA A 59 -17.56 -10.02 -4.19
C ALA A 59 -18.78 -10.83 -3.72
N GLN A 60 -18.59 -11.72 -2.75
CA GLN A 60 -19.68 -12.51 -2.14
C GLN A 60 -20.74 -11.65 -1.45
N GLU A 61 -20.36 -10.63 -0.68
CA GLU A 61 -21.32 -9.77 0.04
C GLU A 61 -22.20 -8.93 -0.90
N PHE A 62 -21.68 -8.62 -2.10
CA PHE A 62 -22.40 -7.87 -3.12
C PHE A 62 -23.02 -8.76 -4.21
N GLY A 63 -22.88 -10.08 -4.12
CA GLY A 63 -23.48 -11.03 -5.06
C GLY A 63 -22.91 -10.95 -6.48
N VAL A 64 -21.63 -10.58 -6.62
CA VAL A 64 -20.95 -10.46 -7.92
C VAL A 64 -19.84 -11.48 -8.07
N ASN A 65 -19.43 -11.77 -9.31
CA ASN A 65 -18.25 -12.60 -9.56
C ASN A 65 -16.98 -11.83 -9.13
N ARG A 66 -16.07 -12.48 -8.40
CA ARG A 66 -14.78 -11.93 -7.98
C ARG A 66 -14.00 -11.35 -9.16
N ASP A 67 -13.97 -12.03 -10.29
CA ASP A 67 -13.17 -11.60 -11.44
C ASP A 67 -13.72 -10.29 -12.06
N ALA A 68 -15.01 -10.00 -11.83
CA ALA A 68 -15.62 -8.73 -12.26
C ALA A 68 -15.04 -7.51 -11.52
N LEU A 69 -14.42 -7.69 -10.35
CA LEU A 69 -13.75 -6.60 -9.63
C LEU A 69 -12.56 -6.05 -10.42
N TYR A 70 -11.94 -6.81 -11.32
CA TYR A 70 -10.80 -6.36 -12.14
C TYR A 70 -11.23 -5.68 -13.46
N VAL A 71 -12.51 -5.70 -13.81
CA VAL A 71 -13.00 -5.17 -15.10
C VAL A 71 -13.50 -3.73 -14.96
N LYS A 72 -13.15 -2.84 -15.89
CA LYS A 72 -13.71 -1.48 -15.92
C LYS A 72 -15.21 -1.53 -16.23
N THR A 73 -16.04 -1.13 -15.26
CA THR A 73 -17.51 -1.11 -15.40
C THR A 73 -18.12 0.01 -14.57
N ARG A 74 -19.36 0.39 -14.92
CA ARG A 74 -20.21 1.32 -14.16
C ARG A 74 -21.34 0.60 -13.41
N ASP A 75 -21.40 -0.72 -13.48
CA ASP A 75 -22.35 -1.50 -12.68
C ASP A 75 -22.14 -1.23 -11.19
N ARG A 76 -23.21 -0.80 -10.51
CA ARG A 76 -23.13 -0.34 -9.13
C ARG A 76 -22.74 -1.44 -8.14
N ALA A 77 -23.21 -2.67 -8.34
CA ALA A 77 -22.87 -3.78 -7.45
C ALA A 77 -21.39 -4.14 -7.57
N ILE A 78 -20.86 -4.17 -8.80
CA ILE A 78 -19.44 -4.44 -9.05
C ILE A 78 -18.56 -3.29 -8.52
N VAL A 79 -18.96 -2.03 -8.77
CA VAL A 79 -18.24 -0.85 -8.28
C VAL A 79 -18.21 -0.82 -6.76
N ASP A 80 -19.35 -1.07 -6.09
CA ASP A 80 -19.43 -1.12 -4.63
C ASP A 80 -18.53 -2.24 -4.07
N ALA A 81 -18.58 -3.45 -4.66
CA ALA A 81 -17.72 -4.55 -4.25
C ALA A 81 -16.23 -4.22 -4.39
N ARG A 82 -15.83 -3.60 -5.53
CA ARG A 82 -14.45 -3.16 -5.77
C ARG A 82 -14.03 -2.10 -4.77
N HIS A 83 -14.86 -1.08 -4.54
CA HIS A 83 -14.53 0.01 -3.62
C HIS A 83 -14.42 -0.50 -2.17
N THR A 84 -15.28 -1.43 -1.77
CA THR A 84 -15.15 -2.14 -0.48
C THR A 84 -13.83 -2.89 -0.39
N ALA A 85 -13.44 -3.64 -1.42
CA ALA A 85 -12.16 -4.35 -1.45
C ALA A 85 -10.98 -3.37 -1.35
N ILE A 86 -11.00 -2.26 -2.13
CA ILE A 86 -9.99 -1.19 -2.06
C ILE A 86 -9.88 -0.62 -0.64
N TYR A 87 -11.01 -0.29 -0.02
CA TYR A 87 -11.05 0.25 1.34
C TYR A 87 -10.41 -0.72 2.35
N LEU A 88 -10.76 -2.01 2.28
CA LEU A 88 -10.22 -3.02 3.19
C LEU A 88 -8.74 -3.29 2.94
N MET A 89 -8.29 -3.32 1.68
CA MET A 89 -6.87 -3.42 1.35
C MET A 89 -6.09 -2.23 1.93
N LYS A 90 -6.61 -1.00 1.79
CA LYS A 90 -5.95 0.18 2.36
C LYS A 90 -5.95 0.20 3.89
N LYS A 91 -6.93 -0.43 4.53
CA LYS A 91 -7.07 -0.52 5.99
C LYS A 91 -6.17 -1.59 6.60
N HIS A 92 -6.07 -2.75 5.96
CA HIS A 92 -5.43 -3.94 6.55
C HIS A 92 -4.10 -4.32 5.93
N LEU A 93 -3.83 -3.87 4.70
CA LEU A 93 -2.60 -4.16 3.99
C LEU A 93 -1.81 -2.85 3.93
N ALA A 94 -0.51 -2.90 4.21
CA ALA A 94 0.37 -1.75 4.07
C ALA A 94 0.72 -1.49 2.59
N MET A 95 -0.27 -1.62 1.71
CA MET A 95 -0.16 -1.32 0.28
C MET A 95 -0.32 0.19 0.06
N SER A 96 0.52 0.75 -0.79
CA SER A 96 0.38 2.10 -1.30
C SER A 96 -0.87 2.21 -2.18
N ALA A 97 -1.39 3.43 -2.37
CA ALA A 97 -2.53 3.64 -3.26
C ALA A 97 -2.19 3.26 -4.72
N THR A 98 -0.92 3.37 -5.11
CA THR A 98 -0.42 2.92 -6.42
C THR A 98 -0.45 1.40 -6.52
N GLN A 99 0.09 0.68 -5.53
CA GLN A 99 0.06 -0.79 -5.49
C GLN A 99 -1.36 -1.34 -5.50
N VAL A 100 -2.30 -0.72 -4.78
CA VAL A 100 -3.72 -1.11 -4.83
C VAL A 100 -4.31 -0.86 -6.21
N ALA A 101 -3.99 0.27 -6.84
CA ALA A 101 -4.48 0.58 -8.18
C ALA A 101 -4.00 -0.46 -9.20
N GLU A 102 -2.70 -0.77 -9.20
CA GLU A 102 -2.06 -1.77 -10.05
C GLU A 102 -2.63 -3.18 -9.81
N HIS A 103 -2.98 -3.52 -8.57
CA HIS A 103 -3.63 -4.79 -8.23
C HIS A 103 -4.98 -4.95 -8.96
N PHE A 104 -5.76 -3.88 -9.09
CA PHE A 104 -7.07 -3.96 -9.74
C PHE A 104 -6.99 -3.80 -11.26
N ARG A 105 -6.31 -2.76 -11.75
CA ARG A 105 -6.20 -2.47 -13.19
C ARG A 105 -4.96 -1.64 -13.49
N SER A 106 -4.30 -1.94 -14.60
CA SER A 106 -3.19 -1.14 -15.11
C SER A 106 -3.56 0.30 -15.47
N ASP A 107 -4.83 0.57 -15.77
CA ASP A 107 -5.37 1.92 -16.07
C ASP A 107 -5.98 2.63 -14.85
N MET A 108 -5.91 2.04 -13.65
CA MET A 108 -6.39 2.69 -12.42
C MET A 108 -5.29 3.56 -11.82
N ASN A 109 -5.67 4.75 -11.34
CA ASN A 109 -4.74 5.68 -10.74
C ASN A 109 -4.92 5.73 -9.22
N ARG A 110 -3.87 6.11 -8.49
CA ARG A 110 -3.92 6.35 -7.03
C ARG A 110 -5.05 7.30 -6.59
N SER A 111 -5.42 8.27 -7.42
CA SER A 111 -6.52 9.20 -7.13
C SER A 111 -7.88 8.48 -7.10
N THR A 112 -8.12 7.54 -8.01
CA THR A 112 -9.32 6.71 -8.02
C THR A 112 -9.40 5.85 -6.76
N VAL A 113 -8.27 5.29 -6.31
CA VAL A 113 -8.18 4.54 -5.06
C VAL A 113 -8.56 5.44 -3.87
N ASN A 114 -7.99 6.63 -3.78
CA ASN A 114 -8.31 7.57 -2.69
C ASN A 114 -9.79 7.97 -2.71
N SER A 115 -10.35 8.29 -3.88
CA SER A 115 -11.78 8.60 -4.02
C SER A 115 -12.68 7.42 -3.61
N ALA A 116 -12.29 6.18 -3.94
CA ALA A 116 -13.01 4.99 -3.51
C ALA A 116 -13.00 4.83 -1.98
N VAL A 117 -11.84 5.05 -1.34
CA VAL A 117 -11.70 5.00 0.13
C VAL A 117 -12.60 6.05 0.79
N SER A 118 -12.52 7.31 0.37
CA SER A 118 -13.36 8.39 0.93
C SER A 118 -14.84 8.10 0.71
N SER A 119 -15.23 7.66 -0.48
CA SER A 119 -16.63 7.31 -0.77
C SER A 119 -17.17 6.20 0.12
N ILE A 120 -16.36 5.19 0.47
CA ILE A 120 -16.76 4.14 1.40
C ILE A 120 -16.88 4.68 2.82
N GLN A 121 -15.92 5.50 3.27
CA GLN A 121 -15.96 6.12 4.61
C GLN A 121 -17.22 6.97 4.79
N ASP A 122 -17.49 7.89 3.86
CA ASP A 122 -18.68 8.75 3.89
C ASP A 122 -19.97 7.91 3.95
N ARG A 123 -20.01 6.78 3.21
CA ARG A 123 -21.18 5.88 3.19
C ARG A 123 -21.33 5.05 4.46
N ILE A 124 -20.23 4.67 5.11
CA ILE A 124 -20.26 3.99 6.40
C ILE A 124 -20.89 4.91 7.44
N GLU A 125 -20.51 6.18 7.44
CA GLU A 125 -21.04 7.19 8.36
C GLU A 125 -22.52 7.51 8.08
N ALA A 126 -22.90 7.64 6.80
CA ALA A 126 -24.24 8.04 6.41
C ALA A 126 -25.28 6.90 6.41
N ASN A 127 -24.88 5.63 6.33
CA ASN A 127 -25.80 4.51 6.12
C ASN A 127 -25.46 3.30 7.02
N PRO A 128 -26.23 3.09 8.11
CA PRO A 128 -26.03 1.96 9.02
C PRO A 128 -26.09 0.58 8.36
N ASN A 129 -26.97 0.40 7.36
CA ASN A 129 -27.08 -0.88 6.63
C ASN A 129 -25.83 -1.15 5.79
N PHE A 130 -25.24 -0.09 5.21
CA PHE A 130 -23.99 -0.19 4.48
C PHE A 130 -22.82 -0.45 5.43
N SER A 131 -22.77 0.27 6.56
CA SER A 131 -21.78 0.02 7.62
C SER A 131 -21.80 -1.45 8.08
N ALA A 132 -22.99 -2.00 8.35
CA ALA A 132 -23.14 -3.41 8.71
C ALA A 132 -22.65 -4.38 7.61
N LYS A 133 -22.83 -4.05 6.32
CA LYS A 133 -22.24 -4.81 5.22
C LYS A 133 -20.71 -4.81 5.29
N ILE A 134 -20.09 -3.64 5.46
CA ILE A 134 -18.62 -3.52 5.54
C ILE A 134 -18.08 -4.31 6.71
N VAL A 135 -18.71 -4.20 7.90
CA VAL A 135 -18.34 -4.97 9.08
C VAL A 135 -18.40 -6.47 8.80
N ARG A 136 -19.45 -6.98 8.15
CA ARG A 136 -19.53 -8.40 7.80
C ARG A 136 -18.41 -8.86 6.87
N VAL A 137 -18.08 -8.07 5.84
CA VAL A 137 -16.97 -8.38 4.92
C VAL A 137 -15.65 -8.44 5.69
N GLU A 138 -15.41 -7.43 6.52
CA GLU A 138 -14.19 -7.32 7.33
C GLU A 138 -14.06 -8.49 8.31
N SER A 139 -15.14 -8.86 9.01
CA SER A 139 -15.15 -10.01 9.92
C SER A 139 -14.85 -11.32 9.20
N LYS A 140 -15.46 -11.58 8.04
CA LYS A 140 -15.19 -12.79 7.23
C LYS A 140 -13.71 -12.89 6.85
N TYR A 141 -13.11 -11.78 6.42
CA TYR A 141 -11.68 -11.73 6.10
C TYR A 141 -10.81 -12.00 7.33
N LEU A 142 -11.06 -11.34 8.46
CA LEU A 142 -10.25 -11.51 9.67
C LEU A 142 -10.35 -12.92 10.25
N ILE A 143 -11.52 -13.56 10.19
CA ILE A 143 -11.69 -14.97 10.58
C ILE A 143 -10.83 -15.87 9.69
N ALA A 144 -10.97 -15.77 8.36
CA ALA A 144 -10.19 -16.57 7.42
C ALA A 144 -8.68 -16.37 7.61
N LYS A 145 -8.26 -15.12 7.87
CA LYS A 145 -6.86 -14.78 8.15
C LYS A 145 -6.35 -15.46 9.43
N ASN A 146 -7.14 -15.46 10.49
CA ASN A 146 -6.79 -16.11 11.75
C ASN A 146 -6.72 -17.65 11.63
N GLU A 147 -7.66 -18.24 10.90
CA GLU A 147 -7.65 -19.69 10.61
C GLU A 147 -6.37 -20.11 9.87
N ARG A 148 -5.95 -19.31 8.88
CA ARG A 148 -4.68 -19.54 8.16
C ARG A 148 -3.48 -19.52 9.11
N TYR A 149 -3.35 -18.51 9.97
CA TYR A 149 -2.24 -18.42 10.93
C TYR A 149 -2.23 -19.59 11.92
N THR A 150 -3.39 -20.06 12.34
CA THR A 150 -3.49 -21.22 13.24
C THR A 150 -2.96 -22.48 12.57
N ASN A 151 -3.36 -22.73 11.32
CA ASN A 151 -2.94 -23.90 10.56
C ASN A 151 -1.44 -23.91 10.25
N GLU A 152 -0.84 -22.75 9.90
CA GLU A 152 0.60 -22.62 9.66
C GLU A 152 1.44 -22.90 10.93
N ASN A 153 0.92 -22.55 12.11
CA ASN A 153 1.61 -22.80 13.38
C ASN A 153 1.56 -24.28 13.82
N ASP A 154 0.51 -25.01 13.45
CA ASP A 154 0.38 -26.43 13.79
C ASP A 154 1.16 -27.34 12.83
N GLN A 155 1.49 -26.88 11.61
CA GLN A 155 2.37 -27.60 10.69
C GLN A 155 3.87 -27.43 10.98
N ASN A 156 4.23 -26.45 11.82
CA ASN A 156 5.61 -26.15 12.21
C ASN A 156 5.99 -26.67 13.61
N LYS A 157 5.11 -27.47 14.24
CA LYS A 157 5.38 -28.22 15.47
C LYS A 157 5.67 -29.68 15.14
#